data_AF-A0A060XCC9-F1
#
_entry.id   AF-A0A060XCC9-F1
#
_cell.length_a   1.000
_cell.length_b   1.000
_cell.length_c   1.000
_cell.angle_alpha   90.00
_cell.angle_beta   90.00
_cell.angle_gamma   90.00
#
_symmetry.space_group_name_H-M   'P 1'
#
loop_
_entity.id
_entity.type
_entity.pdbx_description
1 polymer ?
#
loop_
_entity_poly.entity_id
_entity_poly.type
_entity_poly.pdbx_seq_one_letter_code
_entity_poly.pdbx_strand_id
1 'polypeptide(L)'
;MATSSSLLSEEQLLCSICLDLFTEPVTTPCGHNFCKACIRQYWDSNDLKSALKSCLVCQSSYCETHLEPHQRVPALKRHKLIKPVENLEDRMCKKHDRLLELFCRTDQTCLCVLCFKTDHMAHDIKEYEEKKKGVKKTRRTEAHTLPVT
;
A
#
# COMPACT_ATOMS: atom_id res chain seq x y z
N MET A 1 45.84 12.63 12.25
CA MET A 1 44.79 13.12 11.33
C MET A 1 44.05 11.91 10.80
N ALA A 2 42.77 11.75 11.13
CA ALA A 2 41.96 10.63 10.64
C ALA A 2 40.77 11.23 9.91
N THR A 3 40.76 11.10 8.58
CA THR A 3 39.64 11.45 7.74
C THR A 3 38.69 10.25 7.73
N SER A 4 37.72 10.24 8.63
CA SER A 4 36.55 9.37 8.49
C SER A 4 35.55 10.08 7.59
N SER A 5 35.84 10.10 6.28
CA SER A 5 34.87 10.46 5.25
C SER A 5 33.86 9.32 5.15
N SER A 6 32.86 9.36 6.02
CA SER A 6 31.62 8.60 5.87
C SER A 6 30.92 9.11 4.61
N LEU A 7 31.25 8.52 3.46
CA LEU A 7 30.47 8.65 2.23
C LEU A 7 29.12 7.94 2.45
N LEU A 8 28.24 8.56 3.24
CA LEU A 8 26.82 8.27 3.11
C LEU A 8 26.44 8.79 1.71
N SER A 9 26.32 7.88 0.75
CA SER A 9 25.98 8.19 -0.64
C SER A 9 24.83 9.20 -0.66
N GLU A 10 25.02 10.32 -1.35
CA GLU A 10 24.06 11.44 -1.47
C GLU A 10 22.68 10.95 -1.95
N GLU A 11 22.64 9.78 -2.61
CA GLU A 11 21.45 9.07 -3.05
C GLU A 11 20.49 8.63 -1.93
N GLN A 12 20.93 8.51 -0.68
CA GLN A 12 20.06 8.14 0.45
C GLN A 12 19.30 9.32 1.07
N LEU A 13 19.65 10.57 0.68
CA LEU A 13 19.03 11.79 1.21
C LEU A 13 18.10 12.48 0.21
N LEU A 14 17.86 11.85 -0.95
CA LEU A 14 17.02 12.39 -2.01
C LEU A 14 15.58 11.89 -1.91
N CYS A 15 14.63 12.80 -2.06
CA CYS A 15 13.23 12.47 -2.20
C CYS A 15 12.94 11.88 -3.57
N SER A 16 12.34 10.70 -3.63
CA SER A 16 12.01 10.05 -4.91
C SER A 16 10.88 10.73 -5.70
N ILE A 17 10.24 11.77 -5.15
CA ILE A 17 9.21 12.55 -5.83
C ILE A 17 9.85 13.75 -6.56
N CYS A 18 10.59 14.59 -5.84
CA CYS A 18 11.23 15.78 -6.42
C CYS A 18 12.67 15.56 -6.89
N LEU A 19 13.26 14.39 -6.60
CA LEU A 19 14.65 14.02 -6.90
C LEU A 19 15.69 14.97 -6.29
N ASP A 20 15.32 15.65 -5.21
CA ASP A 20 16.13 16.64 -4.49
C ASP A 20 16.27 16.25 -3.02
N LEU A 21 17.20 16.89 -2.29
CA LEU A 21 17.44 16.65 -0.88
C LEU A 21 16.16 16.80 -0.05
N PHE A 22 15.98 15.92 0.93
CA PHE A 22 14.80 15.95 1.79
C PHE A 22 14.61 17.30 2.48
N THR A 23 13.51 17.96 2.16
CA THR A 23 13.00 19.11 2.91
C THR A 23 11.87 18.66 3.81
N GLU A 24 12.06 18.73 5.13
CA GLU A 24 11.16 18.19 6.15
C GLU A 24 10.72 16.74 5.83
N PRO A 25 11.60 15.74 5.97
CA PRO A 25 11.27 14.37 5.62
C PRO A 25 10.12 13.83 6.46
N VAL A 26 9.16 13.19 5.79
CA VAL A 26 8.10 12.39 6.40
C VAL A 26 8.38 10.93 6.11
N THR A 27 8.49 10.12 7.16
CA THR A 27 8.63 8.67 7.05
C THR A 27 7.25 8.04 6.92
N THR A 28 7.00 7.34 5.82
CA THR A 28 5.78 6.54 5.63
C THR A 28 5.83 5.23 6.43
N PRO A 29 4.70 4.54 6.66
CA PRO A 29 4.68 3.21 7.30
C PRO A 29 5.58 2.18 6.61
N CYS A 30 5.83 2.35 5.32
CA CYS A 30 6.78 1.52 4.57
C CYS A 30 8.26 1.89 4.76
N GLY A 31 8.58 2.79 5.69
CA GLY A 31 9.94 3.19 6.03
C GLY A 31 10.64 4.08 5.00
N HIS A 32 9.90 4.63 4.03
CA HIS A 32 10.45 5.51 3.01
C HIS A 32 10.25 6.97 3.43
N ASN A 33 11.22 7.81 3.08
CA ASN A 33 11.18 9.23 3.39
C ASN A 33 10.81 10.02 2.14
N PHE A 34 10.00 11.06 2.32
CA PHE A 34 9.61 12.00 1.28
C PHE A 34 9.59 13.41 1.85
N CYS A 35 9.76 14.44 1.02
CA CYS A 35 9.52 15.81 1.47
C CYS A 35 8.04 15.96 1.89
N LYS A 36 7.79 16.62 3.02
CA LYS A 36 6.43 16.86 3.55
C LYS A 36 5.48 17.49 2.53
N ALA A 37 5.98 18.45 1.74
CA ALA A 37 5.20 19.06 0.67
C ALA A 37 4.87 18.05 -0.45
N CYS A 38 5.89 17.28 -0.89
CA CYS A 38 5.74 16.29 -1.94
C CYS A 38 4.72 15.20 -1.58
N ILE A 39 4.79 14.65 -0.36
CA ILE A 39 3.85 13.59 0.04
C ILE A 39 2.41 14.09 0.23
N ARG A 40 2.23 15.33 0.71
CA ARG A 40 0.91 15.93 0.89
C ARG A 40 0.22 16.21 -0.44
N GLN A 41 0.86 16.93 -1.35
CA GLN A 41 0.31 17.20 -2.70
C GLN A 41 -0.03 15.90 -3.45
N TYR A 42 0.78 14.87 -3.24
CA TYR A 42 0.59 13.56 -3.83
C TYR A 42 -0.60 12.79 -3.23
N TRP A 43 -0.99 13.05 -1.99
CA TRP A 43 -2.17 12.44 -1.36
C TRP A 43 -3.44 13.27 -1.52
N ASP A 44 -3.34 14.60 -1.55
CA ASP A 44 -4.49 15.50 -1.72
C ASP A 44 -5.16 15.35 -3.10
N SER A 45 -4.45 14.82 -4.09
CA SER A 45 -4.98 14.54 -5.43
C SER A 45 -5.69 13.16 -5.55
N ASN A 46 -5.80 12.41 -4.45
CA ASN A 46 -6.23 11.01 -4.46
C ASN A 46 -7.76 10.89 -4.31
N ASP A 47 -8.46 10.92 -5.44
CA ASP A 47 -9.88 10.55 -5.51
C ASP A 47 -10.02 9.03 -5.26
N LEU A 48 -10.22 8.64 -3.99
CA LEU A 48 -10.39 7.26 -3.51
C LEU A 48 -11.40 6.43 -4.32
N LYS A 49 -12.34 7.07 -5.03
CA LYS A 49 -13.32 6.43 -5.92
C LYS A 49 -12.71 5.74 -7.14
N SER A 50 -11.43 5.98 -7.45
CA SER A 50 -10.73 5.48 -8.63
C SER A 50 -9.48 4.64 -8.32
N ALA A 51 -9.31 4.19 -7.07
CA ALA A 51 -8.13 3.42 -6.69
C ALA A 51 -7.99 2.15 -7.56
N LEU A 52 -6.82 1.97 -8.17
CA LEU A 52 -6.51 0.84 -9.05
C LEU A 52 -5.80 -0.29 -8.32
N LYS A 53 -4.97 0.05 -7.31
CA LYS A 53 -4.26 -0.92 -6.47
C LYS A 53 -4.06 -0.38 -5.06
N SER A 54 -3.95 -1.29 -4.10
CA SER A 54 -3.50 -0.96 -2.75
C SER A 54 -2.10 -1.50 -2.49
N CYS A 55 -1.30 -0.75 -1.76
CA CYS A 55 -0.01 -1.20 -1.24
C CYS A 55 -0.17 -1.64 0.21
N LEU A 56 0.27 -2.86 0.49
CA LEU A 56 0.21 -3.42 1.85
C LEU A 56 1.32 -2.89 2.75
N VAL A 57 2.42 -2.42 2.16
CA VAL A 57 3.54 -1.83 2.92
C VAL A 57 3.22 -0.39 3.30
N CYS A 58 2.65 0.38 2.37
CA CYS A 58 2.23 1.76 2.63
C CYS A 58 0.86 1.85 3.32
N GLN A 59 0.12 0.73 3.39
CA GLN A 59 -1.24 0.66 3.92
C GLN A 59 -2.16 1.73 3.30
N SER A 60 -2.02 1.93 1.99
CA SER A 60 -2.74 2.97 1.23
C SER A 60 -3.18 2.48 -0.14
N SER A 61 -4.25 3.09 -0.65
CA SER A 61 -4.81 2.83 -1.98
C SER A 61 -4.46 3.96 -2.94
N TYR A 62 -4.14 3.62 -4.19
CA TYR A 62 -3.61 4.56 -5.18
C TYR A 62 -4.39 4.47 -6.49
N CYS A 63 -4.72 5.62 -7.07
CA CYS A 63 -5.13 5.73 -8.48
C CYS A 63 -3.91 5.58 -9.42
N GLU A 64 -4.12 5.58 -10.73
CA GLU A 64 -3.07 5.31 -11.72
C GLU A 64 -1.84 6.20 -11.59
N THR A 65 -2.05 7.51 -11.52
CA THR A 65 -0.98 8.51 -11.40
C THR A 65 -0.19 8.31 -10.11
N HIS A 66 -0.87 7.94 -9.02
CA HIS A 66 -0.23 7.70 -7.74
C HIS A 66 0.36 6.29 -7.60
N LEU A 67 0.13 5.42 -8.58
CA LEU A 67 0.73 4.09 -8.65
C LEU A 67 2.06 4.11 -9.43
N GLU A 68 2.25 5.09 -10.32
CA GLU A 68 3.43 5.20 -11.20
C GLU A 68 4.77 5.11 -10.44
N PRO A 69 4.98 5.79 -9.30
CA PRO A 69 6.24 5.69 -8.56
C PRO A 69 6.49 4.31 -7.97
N HIS A 70 5.44 3.56 -7.60
CA HIS A 70 5.59 2.15 -7.20
C HIS A 70 6.10 1.26 -8.34
N GLN A 71 5.93 1.70 -9.59
CA GLN A 71 6.38 0.98 -10.77
C GLN A 71 7.71 1.51 -11.31
N ARG A 72 8.04 2.79 -11.10
CA ARG A 72 9.29 3.40 -11.59
C ARG A 72 10.42 3.34 -10.57
N VAL A 73 10.17 3.73 -9.32
CA VAL A 73 11.21 3.91 -8.29
C VAL A 73 11.68 2.53 -7.79
N PRO A 74 12.99 2.20 -7.89
CA PRO A 74 13.51 0.91 -7.45
C PRO A 74 13.16 0.53 -6.01
N ALA A 75 13.21 1.51 -5.11
CA ALA A 75 12.86 1.33 -3.70
C ALA A 75 11.39 0.94 -3.47
N LEU A 76 10.47 1.35 -4.35
CA LEU A 76 9.03 1.10 -4.25
C LEU A 76 8.57 -0.11 -5.08
N LYS A 77 9.33 -0.54 -6.10
CA LYS A 77 9.04 -1.73 -6.92
C LYS A 77 8.91 -3.02 -6.11
N ARG A 78 9.62 -3.10 -4.98
CA ARG A 78 9.55 -4.24 -4.04
C ARG A 78 8.28 -4.26 -3.19
N HIS A 79 7.45 -3.21 -3.25
CA HIS A 79 6.21 -3.19 -2.51
C HIS A 79 5.17 -4.09 -3.17
N LYS A 80 4.53 -4.93 -2.35
CA LYS A 80 3.43 -5.80 -2.81
C LYS A 80 2.18 -4.96 -3.04
N LEU A 81 1.77 -4.89 -4.31
CA LEU A 81 0.54 -4.24 -4.75
C LEU A 81 -0.56 -5.29 -5.00
N ILE A 82 -1.73 -5.06 -4.43
CA ILE A 82 -2.91 -5.91 -4.58
C ILE A 82 -4.06 -5.13 -5.21
N LYS A 83 -5.17 -5.82 -5.50
CA LYS A 83 -6.42 -5.13 -5.87
C LYS A 83 -6.86 -4.17 -4.75
N PRO A 84 -7.53 -3.07 -5.10
CA PRO A 84 -8.01 -2.11 -4.13
C PRO A 84 -9.00 -2.80 -3.19
N VAL A 85 -8.81 -2.59 -1.90
CA VAL A 85 -9.68 -3.10 -0.85
C VAL A 85 -10.25 -1.95 -0.06
N GLU A 86 -11.49 -2.09 0.40
CA GLU A 86 -12.16 -1.08 1.21
C GLU A 86 -11.49 -0.93 2.59
N ASN A 87 -10.95 -2.03 3.13
CA ASN A 87 -10.24 -2.03 4.40
C ASN A 87 -8.92 -2.81 4.30
N LEU A 88 -7.79 -2.11 4.45
CA LEU A 88 -6.46 -2.71 4.43
C LEU A 88 -6.11 -3.37 5.76
N GLU A 89 -6.68 -2.91 6.88
CA GLU A 89 -6.42 -3.46 8.22
C GLU A 89 -6.87 -4.92 8.31
N ASP A 90 -7.98 -5.27 7.64
CA ASP A 90 -8.51 -6.65 7.62
C ASP A 90 -7.60 -7.65 6.87
N ARG A 91 -6.64 -7.14 6.09
CA ARG A 91 -5.64 -7.96 5.40
C ARG A 91 -4.31 -8.06 6.15
N MET A 92 -4.20 -7.39 7.29
CA MET A 92 -2.99 -7.36 8.08
C MET A 92 -3.16 -8.17 9.35
N CYS A 93 -2.18 -9.00 9.64
CA CYS A 93 -2.12 -9.76 10.88
C CYS A 93 -1.88 -8.80 12.05
N LYS A 94 -2.86 -8.70 12.95
CA LYS A 94 -2.77 -7.81 14.13
C LYS A 94 -1.61 -8.13 15.08
N LYS A 95 -1.09 -9.37 15.04
CA LYS A 95 0.05 -9.79 15.88
C LYS A 95 1.41 -9.45 15.27
N HIS A 96 1.50 -9.46 13.94
CA HIS A 96 2.78 -9.44 13.23
C HIS A 96 2.93 -8.31 12.21
N ASP A 97 1.86 -7.54 11.99
CA ASP A 97 1.75 -6.52 10.95
C ASP A 97 2.20 -7.03 9.57
N ARG A 98 1.78 -8.26 9.24
CA ARG A 98 2.09 -8.93 7.97
C ARG A 98 0.83 -9.39 7.28
N LEU A 99 0.88 -9.45 5.95
CA LEU A 99 -0.24 -9.88 5.12
C LEU A 99 -0.76 -11.26 5.55
N LEU A 100 -2.09 -11.34 5.65
CA LEU A 100 -2.82 -12.59 5.81
C LEU A 100 -2.93 -13.27 4.45
N GLU A 101 -2.15 -14.33 4.23
CA GLU A 101 -2.05 -15.06 2.97
C GLU A 101 -2.49 -16.52 3.09
N LEU A 102 -2.73 -16.98 4.32
CA LEU A 102 -3.04 -18.36 4.64
C LEU A 102 -4.36 -18.41 5.40
N PHE A 103 -5.06 -19.54 5.31
CA PHE A 103 -6.25 -19.84 6.07
C PHE A 103 -6.07 -21.17 6.80
N CYS A 104 -6.15 -21.12 8.13
CA CYS A 104 -6.16 -22.30 8.95
C CYS A 104 -7.59 -22.84 9.06
N ARG A 105 -7.79 -24.09 8.67
CA ARG A 105 -9.09 -24.75 8.77
C ARG A 105 -9.41 -25.24 10.17
N THR A 106 -8.39 -25.65 10.92
CA THR A 106 -8.53 -26.10 12.31
C THR A 106 -9.12 -24.99 13.17
N ASP A 107 -8.55 -23.78 13.07
CA ASP A 107 -8.94 -22.62 13.89
C ASP A 107 -9.88 -21.64 13.16
N GLN A 108 -10.23 -21.93 11.90
CA GLN A 108 -11.06 -21.10 11.03
C GLN A 108 -10.62 -19.63 10.96
N THR A 109 -9.32 -19.40 10.89
CA THR A 109 -8.73 -18.05 10.95
C THR A 109 -7.75 -17.79 9.81
N CYS A 110 -7.64 -16.52 9.41
CA CYS A 110 -6.66 -16.07 8.42
C CYS A 110 -5.33 -15.78 9.13
N LEU A 111 -4.23 -16.25 8.53
CA LEU A 111 -2.90 -16.23 9.11
C LEU A 111 -1.90 -15.55 8.17
N CYS A 112 -0.90 -14.89 8.76
CA CYS A 112 0.31 -14.57 8.03
C CYS A 112 1.30 -15.74 8.09
N VAL A 113 2.34 -15.69 7.26
CA VAL A 113 3.38 -16.72 7.20
C VAL A 113 4.09 -16.93 8.55
N LEU A 114 4.19 -15.90 9.39
CA LEU A 114 4.77 -16.03 10.72
C LEU A 114 3.86 -16.84 11.66
N CYS A 115 2.57 -16.52 11.73
CA CYS A 115 1.61 -17.31 12.52
C CYS A 115 1.61 -18.78 12.12
N PHE A 116 1.72 -19.08 10.82
CA PHE A 116 1.87 -20.46 10.36
C PHE A 116 3.11 -21.13 10.95
N LYS A 117 4.27 -20.47 10.89
CA LYS A 117 5.54 -21.02 11.39
C LYS A 117 5.61 -21.15 12.91
N THR A 118 4.85 -20.35 13.66
CA THR A 118 4.92 -20.31 15.13
C THR A 118 3.84 -21.17 15.78
N ASP A 119 2.58 -20.99 15.37
CA ASP A 119 1.43 -21.49 16.13
C ASP A 119 0.62 -22.53 15.36
N HIS A 120 0.70 -22.53 14.02
CA HIS A 120 -0.19 -23.34 13.18
C HIS A 120 0.55 -24.28 12.21
N MET A 121 1.81 -24.62 12.49
CA MET A 121 2.67 -25.39 11.57
C MET A 121 2.13 -26.81 11.33
N ALA A 122 1.44 -27.39 12.31
CA ALA A 122 0.85 -28.73 12.24
C ALA A 122 -0.64 -28.74 11.89
N HIS A 123 -1.25 -27.58 11.61
CA HIS A 123 -2.69 -27.49 11.31
C HIS A 123 -2.95 -27.63 9.80
N ASP A 124 -4.21 -27.92 9.42
CA ASP A 124 -4.61 -27.93 8.01
C ASP A 124 -4.68 -26.48 7.49
N ILE A 125 -3.70 -26.10 6.67
CA ILE A 125 -3.57 -24.75 6.11
C ILE A 125 -3.81 -24.77 4.60
N LYS A 126 -4.53 -23.75 4.12
CA LYS A 126 -4.69 -23.45 2.69
C LYS A 126 -4.28 -22.04 2.35
N GLU A 127 -3.99 -21.79 1.08
CA GLU A 127 -3.80 -20.44 0.57
C GLU A 127 -5.11 -19.63 0.69
N TYR A 128 -4.99 -18.38 1.10
CA TYR A 128 -6.11 -17.46 1.17
C TYR A 128 -6.51 -17.02 -0.25
N GLU A 129 -7.63 -17.55 -0.73
CA GLU A 129 -8.22 -17.11 -2.00
C GLU A 129 -9.09 -15.88 -1.76
N GLU A 130 -8.77 -14.77 -2.42
CA GLU A 130 -9.64 -13.60 -2.45
C GLU A 130 -10.97 -13.97 -3.13
N LYS A 131 -12.04 -14.11 -2.33
CA LYS A 131 -13.40 -14.22 -2.87
C LYS A 131 -13.66 -12.99 -3.75
N LYS A 132 -13.71 -13.18 -5.07
CA LYS A 132 -14.09 -12.16 -6.05
C LYS A 132 -15.53 -11.71 -5.79
N LYS A 133 -15.74 -10.77 -4.87
CA LYS A 133 -17.01 -10.05 -4.78
C LYS A 133 -17.06 -9.13 -5.99
N GLY A 134 -17.87 -9.52 -6.98
CA GLY A 134 -18.06 -8.76 -8.20
C GLY A 134 -18.51 -7.33 -7.86
N VAL A 135 -17.71 -6.36 -8.29
CA VAL A 135 -18.10 -4.95 -8.30
C VAL A 135 -19.35 -4.84 -9.16
N LYS A 136 -20.53 -4.75 -8.54
CA LYS A 136 -21.75 -4.38 -9.23
C LYS A 136 -21.57 -2.92 -9.67
N LYS A 137 -21.27 -2.71 -10.96
CA LYS A 137 -21.25 -1.38 -11.58
C LYS A 137 -22.66 -0.79 -11.50
N THR A 138 -22.91 0.08 -10.53
CA THR A 138 -24.09 0.93 -10.52
C THR A 138 -23.90 1.99 -11.59
N ARG A 139 -24.43 1.76 -12.80
CA ARG A 139 -24.60 2.80 -13.81
C ARG A 139 -25.57 3.84 -13.24
N ARG A 140 -25.09 5.01 -12.87
CA ARG A 140 -25.92 6.21 -12.78
C ARG A 140 -26.08 6.74 -14.21
N THR A 141 -27.25 6.52 -14.81
CA THR A 141 -27.69 7.35 -15.92
C THR A 141 -28.15 8.68 -15.34
N GLU A 142 -27.39 9.72 -15.63
CA GLU A 142 -27.79 11.10 -15.44
C GLU A 142 -28.92 11.42 -16.42
N ALA A 143 -30.13 11.65 -15.91
CA ALA A 143 -31.18 12.33 -16.65
C ALA A 143 -31.37 13.69 -15.97
N HIS A 144 -30.52 14.65 -16.34
CA HIS A 144 -30.83 16.05 -16.17
C HIS A 144 -31.87 16.42 -17.21
N THR A 145 -33.12 16.57 -16.79
CA THR A 145 -34.09 17.42 -17.50
C THR A 145 -34.63 18.39 -16.47
N LEU A 146 -34.10 19.60 -16.48
CA LEU A 146 -34.67 20.73 -15.77
C LEU A 146 -35.97 21.12 -16.50
N PRO A 147 -37.10 21.30 -15.80
CA PRO A 147 -38.24 22.02 -16.35
C PRO A 147 -37.95 23.52 -16.22
N VAL A 148 -37.82 24.23 -17.34
CA VAL A 148 -38.08 25.68 -17.35
C VAL A 148 -39.54 25.85 -17.76
N THR A 149 -40.29 26.45 -16.84
CA THR A 149 -41.65 26.96 -17.03
C THR A 149 -41.67 28.13 -18.01
#